data_AF-A0A7I7VT29-F1
#
_entry.id   AF-A0A7I7VT29-F1
#
_cell.length_a   1.000
_cell.length_b   1.000
_cell.length_c   1.000
_cell.angle_alpha   90.00
_cell.angle_beta   90.00
_cell.angle_gamma   90.00
#
_symmetry.space_group_name_H-M   'P 1'
#
loop_
_entity.id
_entity.type
_entity.pdbx_description
1 polymer ?
#
loop_
_entity_poly.entity_id
_entity_poly.type
_entity_poly.pdbx_seq_one_letter_code
_entity_poly.pdbx_strand_id
1 'polypeptide(L)'
;MRVHAGVMTQMADYLDSRPDVQQVFIDARSKATSQERHAAIQSFTDTHPDVAAAFQNIRRPMHDLMTRCNLPMGSGMMDRGMAPGQMAPGATAPGQ
;
A
#
# COMPACT_ATOMS: atom_id res chain seq x y z
N MET A 1 13.44 10.51 4.82
CA MET A 1 14.12 9.18 4.76
C MET A 1 14.78 9.02 3.40
N ARG A 2 16.13 8.91 3.32
CA ARG A 2 16.85 8.83 2.02
C ARG A 2 16.49 7.60 1.18
N VAL A 3 16.29 6.44 1.84
CA VAL A 3 15.90 5.19 1.15
C VAL A 3 14.57 5.32 0.44
N HIS A 4 13.57 5.92 1.09
CA HIS A 4 12.26 6.17 0.46
C HIS A 4 12.39 7.06 -0.79
N ALA A 5 13.12 8.17 -0.69
CA ALA A 5 13.35 9.05 -1.84
C ALA A 5 14.02 8.30 -3.00
N GLY A 6 15.06 7.49 -2.72
CA GLY A 6 15.75 6.71 -3.75
C GLY A 6 14.87 5.61 -4.39
N VAL A 7 13.97 4.98 -3.63
CA VAL A 7 12.99 4.03 -4.19
C VAL A 7 11.98 4.75 -5.09
N MET A 8 11.51 5.93 -4.69
CA MET A 8 10.58 6.72 -5.51
C MET A 8 11.24 7.25 -6.79
N THR A 9 12.51 7.64 -6.74
CA THR A 9 13.29 8.03 -7.93
C THR A 9 13.42 6.85 -8.90
N GLN A 10 13.85 5.67 -8.43
CA GLN A 10 13.95 4.49 -9.28
C GLN A 10 12.62 4.07 -9.89
N MET A 11 11.51 4.23 -9.13
CA MET A 11 10.18 3.99 -9.67
C MET A 11 9.83 4.99 -10.78
N ALA A 12 10.15 6.28 -10.60
CA ALA A 12 9.92 7.29 -11.62
C ALA A 12 10.74 7.01 -12.89
N ASP A 13 12.02 6.69 -12.75
CA ASP A 13 12.90 6.33 -13.88
C ASP A 13 12.38 5.09 -14.63
N TYR A 14 11.90 4.09 -13.89
CA TYR A 14 11.30 2.90 -14.48
C TYR A 14 10.04 3.24 -15.30
N LEU A 15 9.13 4.04 -14.74
CA LEU A 15 7.89 4.44 -15.43
C LEU A 15 8.20 5.29 -16.67
N ASP A 16 9.14 6.22 -16.59
CA ASP A 16 9.57 7.04 -17.73
C ASP A 16 10.11 6.18 -18.89
N SER A 17 10.89 5.14 -18.56
CA SER A 17 11.40 4.17 -19.55
C SER A 17 10.35 3.18 -20.09
N ARG A 18 9.17 3.12 -19.45
CA ARG A 18 8.10 2.15 -19.74
C ARG A 18 6.76 2.88 -19.88
N PRO A 19 6.55 3.59 -21.01
CA PRO A 19 5.34 4.38 -21.21
C PRO A 19 4.06 3.52 -21.17
N ASP A 20 4.15 2.24 -21.54
CA ASP A 20 3.06 1.26 -21.41
C ASP A 20 2.64 1.05 -19.95
N VAL A 21 3.61 0.85 -19.06
CA VAL A 21 3.35 0.71 -17.62
C VAL A 21 2.90 2.04 -17.01
N GLN A 22 3.49 3.15 -17.44
CA GLN A 22 3.11 4.49 -16.98
C GLN A 22 1.63 4.81 -17.26
N GLN A 23 1.10 4.42 -18.44
CA GLN A 23 -0.33 4.61 -18.74
C GLN A 23 -1.23 3.88 -17.74
N VAL A 24 -0.88 2.66 -17.34
CA VAL A 24 -1.65 1.92 -16.31
C VAL A 24 -1.71 2.68 -15.00
N PHE A 25 -0.63 3.35 -14.59
CA PHE A 25 -0.63 4.16 -13.37
C PHE A 25 -1.46 5.44 -13.51
N ILE A 26 -1.48 6.05 -14.69
CA ILE A 26 -2.34 7.21 -14.99
C ILE A 26 -3.81 6.78 -14.96
N ASP A 27 -4.15 5.66 -15.58
CA ASP A 27 -5.49 5.09 -15.58
C ASP A 27 -5.92 4.67 -14.18
N ALA A 28 -5.04 4.03 -13.42
CA ALA A 28 -5.28 3.70 -12.03
C ALA A 28 -5.53 4.98 -11.22
N ARG A 29 -4.77 6.07 -11.41
CA ARG A 29 -4.96 7.34 -10.70
C ARG A 29 -6.37 7.93 -10.92
N SER A 30 -7.02 7.65 -12.04
CA SER A 30 -8.39 8.10 -12.31
C SER A 30 -9.46 7.41 -11.44
N LYS A 31 -9.14 6.30 -10.76
CA LYS A 31 -10.10 5.57 -9.92
C LYS A 31 -10.38 6.34 -8.62
N ALA A 32 -11.65 6.29 -8.19
CA ALA A 32 -12.17 7.07 -7.08
C ALA A 32 -11.49 6.71 -5.74
N THR A 33 -11.39 5.43 -5.42
CA THR A 33 -10.87 4.97 -4.12
C THR A 33 -9.45 4.46 -4.20
N SER A 34 -8.71 4.55 -3.09
CA SER A 34 -7.35 3.99 -3.00
C SER A 34 -7.33 2.49 -3.28
N GLN A 35 -8.37 1.77 -2.83
CA GLN A 35 -8.49 0.33 -3.05
C GLN A 35 -8.62 -0.01 -4.54
N GLU A 36 -9.46 0.72 -5.28
CA GLU A 36 -9.59 0.51 -6.73
C GLU A 36 -8.30 0.82 -7.50
N ARG A 37 -7.55 1.85 -7.07
CA ARG A 37 -6.23 2.16 -7.66
C ARG A 37 -5.27 0.98 -7.49
N HIS A 38 -5.19 0.43 -6.28
CA HIS A 38 -4.33 -0.73 -6.00
C HIS A 38 -4.79 -1.97 -6.76
N ALA A 39 -6.10 -2.24 -6.81
CA ALA A 39 -6.65 -3.38 -7.54
C ALA A 39 -6.34 -3.31 -9.05
N ALA A 40 -6.45 -2.12 -9.66
CA ALA A 40 -6.12 -1.93 -11.07
C ALA A 40 -4.64 -2.24 -11.37
N ILE A 41 -3.73 -1.72 -10.54
CA ILE A 41 -2.28 -1.99 -10.68
C ILE A 41 -2.00 -3.48 -10.44
N GLN A 42 -2.65 -4.08 -9.43
CA GLN A 42 -2.45 -5.49 -9.10
C GLN A 42 -2.89 -6.42 -10.23
N SER A 43 -4.08 -6.19 -10.80
CA SER A 43 -4.59 -6.95 -11.95
C SER A 43 -3.68 -6.86 -13.16
N PHE A 44 -3.05 -5.70 -13.38
CA PHE A 44 -2.05 -5.54 -14.44
C PHE A 44 -0.78 -6.35 -14.14
N THR A 45 -0.24 -6.26 -12.93
CA THR A 45 0.99 -6.98 -12.56
C THR A 45 0.83 -8.51 -12.48
N ASP A 46 -0.39 -9.02 -12.27
CA ASP A 46 -0.69 -10.45 -12.32
C ASP A 46 -0.46 -11.05 -13.72
N THR A 47 -0.74 -10.25 -14.75
CA THR A 47 -0.54 -10.62 -16.16
C THR A 47 0.83 -10.22 -16.71
N HIS A 48 1.59 -9.40 -15.98
CA HIS A 48 2.90 -8.87 -16.37
C HIS A 48 3.95 -9.19 -15.29
N PRO A 49 4.44 -10.46 -15.24
CA PRO A 49 5.35 -10.89 -14.19
C PRO A 49 6.71 -10.18 -14.23
N ASP A 50 7.14 -9.68 -15.40
CA ASP A 50 8.34 -8.85 -15.55
C ASP A 50 8.19 -7.52 -14.80
N VAL A 51 7.03 -6.86 -14.93
CA VAL A 51 6.73 -5.61 -14.23
C VAL A 51 6.61 -5.86 -12.73
N ALA A 52 5.98 -6.96 -12.33
CA ALA A 52 5.91 -7.37 -10.93
C ALA A 52 7.31 -7.56 -10.33
N ALA A 53 8.22 -8.23 -11.04
CA ALA A 53 9.59 -8.43 -10.60
C ALA A 53 10.37 -7.10 -10.51
N ALA A 54 10.21 -6.21 -11.50
CA ALA A 54 10.82 -4.89 -11.48
C ALA A 54 10.38 -4.09 -10.23
N PHE A 55 9.09 -4.08 -9.93
CA PHE A 55 8.57 -3.39 -8.76
C PHE A 55 9.04 -4.00 -7.43
N GLN A 56 9.14 -5.33 -7.34
CA GLN A 56 9.73 -5.98 -6.17
C GLN A 56 11.19 -5.57 -5.98
N ASN A 57 11.97 -5.53 -7.06
CA ASN A 57 13.37 -5.10 -7.02
C ASN A 57 13.51 -3.63 -6.61
N ILE A 58 12.70 -2.73 -7.16
CA ILE A 58 12.70 -1.31 -6.82
C ILE A 58 12.35 -1.09 -5.33
N ARG A 59 11.43 -1.87 -4.77
CA ARG A 59 11.01 -1.75 -3.35
C ARG A 59 11.95 -2.46 -2.37
N ARG A 60 12.82 -3.35 -2.85
CA ARG A 60 13.72 -4.15 -2.00
C ARG A 60 14.56 -3.33 -1.02
N PRO A 61 15.13 -2.16 -1.37
CA PRO A 61 15.89 -1.35 -0.42
C PRO A 61 15.09 -0.90 0.81
N MET A 62 13.78 -0.67 0.67
CA MET A 62 12.92 -0.38 1.81
C MET A 62 12.69 -1.62 2.69
N HIS A 63 12.45 -2.78 2.09
CA HIS A 63 12.33 -4.04 2.83
C HIS A 63 13.62 -4.36 3.59
N ASP A 64 14.77 -4.24 2.94
CA ASP A 64 16.08 -4.48 3.55
C ASP A 64 16.32 -3.53 4.73
N LEU A 65 15.94 -2.25 4.60
CA LEU A 65 16.02 -1.29 5.70
C LEU A 65 15.13 -1.71 6.87
N MET A 66 13.88 -2.11 6.59
CA MET A 66 12.94 -2.56 7.63
C MET A 66 13.49 -3.78 8.38
N THR A 67 13.97 -4.78 7.65
CA THR A 67 14.57 -5.99 8.24
C THR A 67 15.82 -5.66 9.06
N ARG A 68 16.73 -4.82 8.55
CA ARG A 68 17.95 -4.43 9.27
C ARG A 68 17.66 -3.64 10.54
N CYS A 69 16.66 -2.78 10.51
CA CYS A 69 16.28 -1.95 11.65
C CYS A 69 15.23 -2.64 12.56
N ASN A 70 14.85 -3.89 12.26
CA ASN A 70 13.77 -4.63 12.92
C ASN A 70 12.49 -3.78 13.09
N LEU A 71 12.19 -2.99 12.06
CA LEU A 71 10.98 -2.17 12.03
C LEU A 71 9.79 -3.06 11.66
N PRO A 72 8.68 -3.01 12.41
CA PRO A 72 7.47 -3.72 12.04
C PRO A 72 7.05 -3.27 10.63
N MET A 73 6.81 -4.24 9.74
CA MET A 73 6.29 -3.97 8.40
C MET A 73 4.89 -3.38 8.54
N GLY A 74 4.79 -2.05 8.47
CA GLY A 74 3.51 -1.35 8.42
C GLY A 74 2.66 -1.44 9.70
N SER A 75 3.18 -1.02 10.86
CA SER A 75 2.32 -0.46 11.92
C SER A 75 1.93 0.98 11.59
N GLY A 76 1.32 1.16 10.43
CA GLY A 76 0.54 2.35 10.09
C GLY A 76 -0.89 1.91 9.86
N MET A 77 -1.76 2.16 10.85
CA MET A 77 -3.22 1.93 10.86
C MET A 77 -3.78 0.61 11.44
N MET A 78 -3.07 -0.20 12.23
CA MET A 78 -3.72 -1.25 13.07
C MET A 78 -3.02 -1.48 14.42
N ASP A 79 -2.47 -0.44 15.05
CA ASP A 79 -1.94 -0.51 16.43
C ASP A 79 -2.34 0.72 17.28
N ARG A 80 -3.40 1.44 16.90
CA ARG A 80 -4.04 2.41 17.82
C ARG A 80 -5.27 1.81 18.48
N GLY A 81 -5.00 0.82 19.33
CA GLY A 81 -5.83 0.55 20.50
C GLY A 81 -6.95 -0.46 20.30
N MET A 82 -6.60 -1.72 20.50
CA MET A 82 -7.51 -2.71 21.04
C MET A 82 -8.05 -2.23 22.40
N ALA A 83 -9.37 -2.16 22.55
CA ALA A 83 -10.03 -2.40 23.83
C ALA A 83 -11.24 -3.31 23.57
N PRO A 84 -11.10 -4.64 23.73
CA PRO A 84 -12.23 -5.54 23.83
C PRO A 84 -12.68 -5.55 25.29
N GLY A 85 -13.89 -5.08 25.56
CA GLY A 85 -14.55 -5.33 26.84
C GLY A 85 -14.78 -4.08 27.68
N GLN A 86 -15.90 -3.41 27.44
CA GLN A 86 -16.81 -3.10 28.54
C GLN A 86 -18.25 -3.16 28.03
N MET A 87 -18.93 -4.23 28.40
CA MET A 87 -20.36 -4.39 28.29
C MET A 87 -21.02 -3.37 29.22
N ALA A 88 -21.86 -2.48 28.70
CA ALA A 88 -22.80 -1.72 29.51
C ALA A 88 -24.21 -2.30 29.29
N PRO A 89 -24.77 -3.06 30.26
CA PRO A 89 -26.18 -3.38 30.25
C PRO A 89 -26.94 -2.22 30.90
N GLY A 90 -27.87 -1.59 30.18
CA GLY A 90 -28.69 -0.55 30.80
C GLY A 90 -29.40 0.37 29.82
N ALA A 91 -30.24 -0.18 28.95
CA ALA A 91 -31.27 0.58 28.24
C ALA A 91 -32.59 -0.17 28.30
N THR A 92 -33.22 -0.20 29.48
CA THR A 92 -34.66 -0.41 29.59
C THR A 92 -35.35 0.92 29.35
N ALA A 93 -36.06 1.00 28.23
CA ALA A 93 -37.12 1.98 28.01
C ALA A 93 -38.19 1.86 29.11
N PRO A 94 -39.01 2.88 29.28
CA PRO A 94 -40.43 2.56 29.22
C PRO A 94 -41.20 3.51 28.30
N GLY A 95 -42.02 2.91 27.44
CA GLY A 95 -43.26 3.54 27.01
C GLY A 95 -44.30 3.38 28.11
N GLN A 96 -45.07 4.44 28.33
CA GLN A 96 -46.53 4.53 28.54
C GLN A 96 -46.87 6.00 28.82
#